data_AF-A0A1H5JFY9-F1
#
_entry.id   AF-A0A1H5JFY9-F1
#
_cell.length_a   1.000
_cell.length_b   1.000
_cell.length_c   1.000
_cell.angle_alpha   90.00
_cell.angle_beta   90.00
_cell.angle_gamma   90.00
#
_symmetry.space_group_name_H-M   'P 1'
#
loop_
_entity.id
_entity.type
_entity.pdbx_description
1 polymer ?
#
loop_
_entity_poly.entity_id
_entity_poly.type
_entity_poly.pdbx_seq_one_letter_code
_entity_poly.pdbx_strand_id
1 'polypeptide(L)'
;MTLDTLPTSLDVVFPDLILAVGDDGTEGYVRAADINPPSSTSPEQAVAEQEARLDANGDWKVPLYAEDGTTVIGTYTVYVKVGEPRP
;
A
#
# COMPACT_ATOMS: atom_id res chain seq x y z
N MET A 1 28.92 15.25 -29.07
CA MET A 1 27.61 15.69 -28.59
C MET A 1 27.05 14.56 -27.75
N THR A 2 27.48 14.49 -26.49
CA THR A 2 27.01 13.49 -25.53
C THR A 2 25.66 13.97 -25.04
N LEU A 3 24.61 13.22 -25.34
CA LEU A 3 23.30 13.43 -24.76
C LEU A 3 23.43 13.18 -23.26
N ASP A 4 23.42 14.27 -22.50
CA ASP A 4 23.24 14.28 -21.07
C ASP A 4 21.93 13.53 -20.80
N THR A 5 22.05 12.31 -20.28
CA THR A 5 20.92 11.50 -19.84
C THR A 5 20.23 12.29 -18.73
N LEU A 6 19.09 12.90 -19.06
CA LEU A 6 18.15 13.45 -18.08
C LEU A 6 18.00 12.43 -16.94
N PRO A 7 18.11 12.83 -15.66
CA PRO A 7 17.93 11.89 -14.55
C PRO A 7 16.55 11.25 -14.69
N THR A 8 16.54 9.94 -14.94
CA THR A 8 15.32 9.15 -15.01
C THR A 8 14.69 9.20 -13.64
N SER A 9 13.63 10.01 -13.52
CA SER A 9 12.79 10.12 -12.33
C SER A 9 13.47 10.79 -11.14
N LEU A 10 12.72 11.61 -10.41
CA LEU A 10 13.09 11.87 -9.01
C LEU A 10 13.23 10.50 -8.35
N ASP A 11 14.37 10.23 -7.71
CA ASP A 11 14.48 9.18 -6.71
C ASP A 11 13.56 9.56 -5.53
N VAL A 12 12.26 9.39 -5.68
CA VAL A 12 11.31 9.45 -4.57
C VAL A 12 11.54 8.17 -3.78
N VAL A 13 12.52 8.22 -2.88
CA VAL A 13 12.77 7.17 -1.90
C VAL A 13 11.59 7.19 -0.94
N PHE A 14 10.62 6.30 -1.17
CA PHE A 14 9.58 6.05 -0.18
C PHE A 14 10.22 5.44 1.07
N PRO A 15 9.85 5.90 2.27
CA PRO A 15 10.35 5.27 3.48
C PRO A 15 9.81 3.85 3.58
N ASP A 16 10.59 2.93 4.12
CA ASP A 16 10.16 1.55 4.33
C ASP A 16 8.94 1.47 5.25
N LEU A 17 8.85 2.41 6.22
CA LEU A 17 7.75 2.58 7.16
C LEU A 17 7.09 3.94 6.94
N ILE A 18 5.79 3.93 6.70
CA ILE A 18 4.97 5.13 6.46
C ILE A 18 4.08 5.33 7.67
N LEU A 19 4.12 6.51 8.28
CA LEU A 19 3.26 6.85 9.42
C LEU A 19 1.78 6.76 9.03
N ALA A 20 0.99 6.09 9.86
CA ALA A 20 -0.45 5.89 9.67
C ALA A 20 -1.18 5.90 11.02
N VAL A 21 -2.49 6.10 10.95
CA VAL A 21 -3.41 5.98 12.10
C VAL A 21 -4.28 4.76 11.85
N GLY A 22 -4.25 3.80 12.78
CA GLY A 22 -5.03 2.57 12.71
C GLY A 22 -6.53 2.78 12.88
N ASP A 23 -7.27 1.70 12.68
CA ASP A 23 -8.74 1.69 12.76
C ASP A 23 -9.29 2.10 14.13
N ASP A 24 -8.48 1.94 15.19
CA ASP A 24 -8.80 2.28 16.58
C ASP A 24 -8.27 3.67 17.00
N GLY A 25 -7.66 4.41 16.09
CA GLY A 25 -7.02 5.71 16.35
C GLY A 25 -5.58 5.63 16.87
N THR A 26 -4.99 4.43 16.97
CA THR A 26 -3.59 4.26 17.36
C THR A 26 -2.64 4.74 16.27
N GLU A 27 -1.67 5.59 16.61
CA GLU A 27 -0.59 5.97 15.69
C GLU A 27 0.43 4.83 15.56
N GLY A 28 0.83 4.53 14.32
CA GLY A 28 1.80 3.48 14.01
C GLY A 28 2.32 3.63 12.58
N TYR A 29 2.86 2.54 12.03
CA TYR A 29 3.50 2.55 10.73
C TYR A 29 2.99 1.41 9.85
N VAL A 30 2.80 1.69 8.56
CA VAL A 30 2.54 0.66 7.54
C VAL A 30 3.79 0.48 6.68
N ARG A 31 4.06 -0.75 6.23
CA ARG A 31 5.20 -0.97 5.33
C ARG A 31 4.84 -0.50 3.92
N ALA A 32 5.77 0.17 3.26
CA ALA A 32 5.57 0.59 1.87
C ALA A 32 5.26 -0.59 0.95
N ALA A 33 5.91 -1.74 1.15
CA ALA A 33 5.68 -2.96 0.38
C ALA A 33 4.27 -3.55 0.59
N ASP A 34 3.66 -3.31 1.75
CA ASP A 34 2.31 -3.79 2.03
C ASP A 34 1.23 -2.91 1.39
N ILE A 35 1.53 -1.65 1.03
CA ILE A 35 0.58 -0.73 0.37
C ILE A 35 0.86 -0.57 -1.12
N ASN A 36 2.11 -0.68 -1.53
CA ASN A 36 2.54 -0.61 -2.93
C ASN A 36 3.30 -1.88 -3.32
N PRO A 37 2.57 -3.00 -3.50
CA PRO A 37 3.18 -4.25 -3.92
C PRO A 37 3.70 -4.15 -5.37
N PRO A 38 4.65 -5.03 -5.74
CA PRO A 38 5.24 -5.01 -7.08
C PRO A 38 4.19 -5.14 -8.18
N SER A 39 4.46 -4.50 -9.31
CA SER A 39 3.59 -4.53 -10.49
C SER A 39 3.38 -5.95 -10.99
N SER A 40 2.12 -6.32 -11.20
CA SER A 40 1.72 -7.57 -11.82
C SER A 40 2.20 -7.66 -13.26
N THR A 41 2.55 -8.87 -13.72
CA THR A 41 3.09 -9.08 -15.08
C THR A 41 2.02 -9.19 -16.17
N SER A 42 0.74 -9.35 -15.80
CA SER A 42 -0.40 -9.26 -16.73
C SER A 42 -1.66 -8.71 -16.05
N PRO A 43 -2.64 -8.22 -16.84
CA PRO A 43 -3.92 -7.75 -16.30
C PRO A 43 -4.68 -8.80 -15.50
N GLU A 44 -4.68 -10.06 -15.95
CA GLU A 44 -5.40 -11.16 -15.28
C GLU A 44 -4.79 -11.46 -13.91
N GLN A 45 -3.46 -11.42 -13.80
CA GLN A 45 -2.79 -11.56 -12.51
C GLN A 45 -3.10 -10.38 -11.59
N ALA A 46 -3.12 -9.15 -12.11
CA ALA A 46 -3.45 -7.97 -11.32
C ALA A 46 -4.84 -8.07 -10.68
N VAL A 47 -5.84 -8.56 -11.43
CA VAL A 47 -7.20 -8.76 -10.89
C VAL A 47 -7.19 -9.83 -9.80
N ALA A 48 -6.58 -10.99 -10.04
CA ALA A 48 -6.52 -12.07 -9.06
C ALA A 48 -5.80 -11.66 -7.78
N GLU A 49 -4.69 -10.92 -7.89
CA GLU A 49 -3.94 -10.41 -6.74
C GLU A 49 -4.72 -9.34 -5.97
N GLN A 50 -5.47 -8.49 -6.66
CA GLN A 50 -6.33 -7.50 -6.02
C GLN A 50 -7.45 -8.20 -5.23
N GLU A 51 -8.15 -9.16 -5.85
CA GLU A 51 -9.24 -9.90 -5.18
C GLU A 51 -8.73 -10.73 -4.00
N ALA A 52 -7.55 -11.35 -4.11
CA ALA A 52 -6.97 -12.16 -3.05
C ALA A 52 -6.55 -11.35 -1.80
N ARG A 53 -6.39 -10.03 -1.92
CA ARG A 53 -6.02 -9.15 -0.79
C ARG A 53 -7.22 -8.65 0.01
N LEU A 54 -8.41 -8.73 -0.58
CA LEU A 54 -9.63 -8.29 0.07
C LEU A 54 -10.11 -9.36 1.05
N ASP A 55 -10.59 -8.93 2.20
CA ASP A 55 -11.28 -9.79 3.14
C ASP A 55 -12.73 -10.07 2.68
N ALA A 56 -13.48 -10.79 3.49
CA ALA A 56 -14.87 -11.14 3.18
C ALA A 56 -15.81 -9.92 3.03
N ASN A 57 -15.42 -8.75 3.53
CA ASN A 57 -16.17 -7.51 3.39
C ASN A 57 -15.73 -6.68 2.18
N GLY A 58 -14.72 -7.13 1.44
CA GLY A 58 -14.12 -6.37 0.35
C GLY A 58 -13.08 -5.34 0.82
N ASP A 59 -12.64 -5.43 2.08
CA ASP A 59 -11.69 -4.49 2.67
C ASP A 59 -10.26 -5.04 2.58
N TRP A 60 -9.30 -4.16 2.32
CA TRP A 60 -7.89 -4.53 2.38
C TRP A 60 -7.30 -4.16 3.74
N LYS A 61 -6.99 -5.17 4.54
CA LYS A 61 -6.41 -5.01 5.88
C LYS A 61 -4.89 -5.05 5.84
N VAL A 62 -4.29 -3.94 6.22
CA VAL A 62 -2.83 -3.78 6.31
C VAL A 62 -2.42 -3.82 7.79
N PRO A 63 -1.38 -4.59 8.17
CA PRO A 63 -0.87 -4.57 9.53
C PRO A 63 -0.31 -3.19 9.89
N LEU A 64 -0.67 -2.70 11.07
CA LEU A 64 -0.07 -1.51 11.67
C LEU A 64 1.07 -1.94 12.59
N TYR A 65 2.26 -1.41 12.35
CA TYR A 65 3.49 -1.74 13.05
C TYR A 65 3.91 -0.64 14.03
N ALA A 66 4.67 -1.01 15.06
CA ALA A 66 5.44 -0.09 15.88
C ALA A 66 6.63 0.51 15.09
N GLU A 67 7.38 1.42 15.71
CA GLU A 67 8.57 2.07 15.12
C GLU A 67 9.68 1.08 14.73
N ASP A 68 9.72 -0.10 15.34
CA ASP A 68 10.66 -1.17 15.00
C ASP A 68 10.34 -1.86 13.64
N GLY A 69 9.17 -1.56 13.06
CA GLY A 69 8.73 -2.10 11.77
C GLY A 69 8.40 -3.60 11.78
N THR A 70 8.37 -4.25 12.94
CA THR A 70 8.21 -5.70 13.10
C THR A 70 7.10 -6.08 14.08
N THR A 71 6.93 -5.32 15.15
CA THR A 71 5.88 -5.51 16.14
C THR A 71 4.56 -5.01 15.58
N VAL A 72 3.59 -5.91 15.41
CA VAL A 72 2.22 -5.54 14.98
C VAL A 72 1.46 -5.02 16.20
N ILE A 73 0.97 -3.78 16.09
CA ILE A 73 0.24 -3.08 17.15
C ILE A 73 -1.23 -2.80 16.79
N GLY A 74 -1.64 -3.08 15.55
CA GLY A 74 -3.01 -2.87 15.12
C GLY A 74 -3.26 -3.21 13.66
N THR A 75 -4.31 -2.62 13.11
CA THR A 75 -4.70 -2.77 11.70
C THR A 75 -5.04 -1.40 11.12
N TYR A 76 -4.67 -1.22 9.86
CA TYR A 76 -5.03 -0.09 9.02
C TYR A 76 -5.86 -0.63 7.86
N THR A 77 -7.11 -0.21 7.76
CA THR A 77 -8.01 -0.67 6.69
C THR A 77 -8.00 0.29 5.50
N VAL A 78 -7.66 -0.23 4.32
CA VAL A 78 -7.83 0.47 3.04
C VAL A 78 -9.21 0.11 2.48
N TYR A 79 -10.14 1.06 2.55
CA TYR A 79 -11.50 0.88 2.04
C TYR A 79 -11.51 0.90 0.51
N VAL A 80 -11.74 -0.25 -0.11
CA VAL A 80 -11.94 -0.35 -1.56
C VAL A 80 -13.41 -0.12 -1.85
N LYS A 81 -13.76 1.11 -2.25
CA LYS A 81 -15.11 1.44 -2.72
C LYS A 81 -15.36 0.81 -4.10
N VAL A 82 -15.86 -0.42 -4.11
CA VAL A 82 -16.38 -1.04 -5.33
C VAL A 82 -17.80 -0.52 -5.58
N GLY A 83 -17.94 0.48 -6.45
CA GLY A 83 -19.18 0.68 -7.22
C GLY A 83 -20.27 1.64 -6.69
N GLU A 84 -19.94 2.76 -6.03
CA GLU A 84 -20.89 3.90 -6.00
C GLU A 84 -20.72 4.76 -7.26
N PRO A 85 -21.79 5.06 -8.04
CA PRO A 85 -21.71 6.13 -9.02
C PRO A 85 -21.42 7.44 -8.27
N ARG A 86 -20.38 8.16 -8.69
CA ARG A 86 -20.10 9.50 -8.16
C ARG A 86 -21.37 10.37 -8.31
N PRO A 87 -21.83 11.06 -7.25
CA PRO A 87 -22.93 12.01 -7.37
C PRO A 87 -22.56 13.18 -8.30
#